data_AF-A0A2W6E380-F1
#
_entry.id   AF-A0A2W6E380-F1
#
_cell.length_a   1.000
_cell.length_b   1.000
_cell.length_c   1.000
_cell.angle_alpha   90.00
_cell.angle_beta   90.00
_cell.angle_gamma   90.00
#
_symmetry.space_group_name_H-M   'P 1'
#
loop_
_entity.id
_entity.type
_entity.pdbx_description
1 polymer ?
#
loop_
_entity_poly.entity_id
_entity_poly.type
_entity_poly.pdbx_seq_one_letter_code
_entity_poly.pdbx_strand_id
1 'polypeptide(L)'
;IKLFAAGGHKLPDAVEDEIAVRVHDREWQRPTGARIGRVRDVPEAAGRYVDHLLLATPHSLDGVRVVVDCAHGAASAVAPQAYRRAGAHVVALHAQPDGLNINDGCGSAHLDDLRAAVVAQGAAIGIAHDGDADRCLAVDATGAVVDGDQIMAILALAMRDSAELVENTLVTTVMSNLGLHLAMREHGVLVKTTAVGDRYVLEALTAGGFSLGGEQSGHVVLPEYATTGDGLLTALRLMARMVTSGRNLADLAGVLTRLPQVLINVVVTEKAAVATAPAVAEALADAEAELRDTGRILLRPSGTEQLVRVMVEAPTESAATSIAARVAKVVAAVR
;
A
#
# COMPACT_ATOMS: atom_id res chain seq x y z
N ILE A 1 -15.65 -5.37 -9.54
CA ILE A 1 -16.44 -4.11 -9.49
C ILE A 1 -16.24 -3.54 -8.09
N LYS A 2 -15.82 -2.27 -7.98
CA LYS A 2 -15.71 -1.53 -6.72
C LYS A 2 -16.83 -0.47 -6.71
N LEU A 3 -17.48 -0.26 -5.57
CA LEU A 3 -18.56 0.73 -5.42
C LEU A 3 -18.18 1.75 -4.35
N PHE A 4 -18.54 3.01 -4.58
CA PHE A 4 -18.31 4.10 -3.66
C PHE A 4 -19.63 4.80 -3.35
N ALA A 5 -19.88 5.07 -2.07
CA ALA A 5 -21.01 5.85 -1.60
C ALA A 5 -20.81 7.35 -1.87
N ALA A 6 -21.88 8.13 -1.66
CA ALA A 6 -21.76 9.57 -1.54
C ALA A 6 -20.69 9.93 -0.49
N GLY A 7 -19.82 10.90 -0.81
CA GLY A 7 -18.65 11.21 0.00
C GLY A 7 -17.38 10.45 -0.39
N GLY A 8 -17.43 9.48 -1.32
CA GLY A 8 -16.25 8.81 -1.86
C GLY A 8 -15.73 7.65 -1.01
N HIS A 9 -16.50 7.18 -0.02
CA HIS A 9 -16.13 6.05 0.84
C HIS A 9 -16.64 4.72 0.26
N LYS A 10 -16.05 3.60 0.69
CA LYS A 10 -16.58 2.27 0.42
C LYS A 10 -17.99 2.11 0.99
N LEU A 11 -18.77 1.18 0.44
CA LEU A 11 -20.10 0.88 0.97
C LEU A 11 -19.99 0.27 2.38
N PRO A 12 -20.92 0.57 3.30
CA PRO A 12 -21.05 -0.16 4.56
C PRO A 12 -21.42 -1.62 4.31
N ASP A 13 -20.96 -2.55 5.16
CA ASP A 13 -21.29 -3.99 5.06
C ASP A 13 -22.78 -4.25 4.92
N ALA A 14 -23.59 -3.61 5.76
CA ALA A 14 -25.04 -3.80 5.74
C ALA A 14 -25.65 -3.48 4.36
N VAL A 15 -25.05 -2.54 3.60
CA VAL A 15 -25.49 -2.20 2.25
C VAL A 15 -24.98 -3.22 1.23
N GLU A 16 -23.74 -3.69 1.36
CA GLU A 16 -23.20 -4.76 0.50
C GLU A 16 -23.99 -6.06 0.68
N ASP A 17 -24.33 -6.42 1.92
CA ASP A 17 -25.18 -7.56 2.28
C ASP A 17 -26.59 -7.42 1.68
N GLU A 18 -27.18 -6.23 1.78
CA GLU A 18 -28.49 -5.95 1.17
C GLU A 18 -28.43 -6.12 -0.35
N ILE A 19 -27.40 -5.59 -1.01
CA ILE A 19 -27.18 -5.76 -2.46
C ILE A 19 -27.02 -7.24 -2.81
N ALA A 20 -26.25 -8.00 -2.02
CA ALA A 20 -25.99 -9.42 -2.23
C ALA A 20 -27.28 -10.26 -2.13
N VAL A 21 -28.18 -9.92 -1.21
CA VAL A 21 -29.51 -10.56 -1.12
C VAL A 21 -30.38 -10.13 -2.31
N ARG A 22 -30.46 -8.83 -2.58
CA ARG A 22 -31.38 -8.26 -3.57
C ARG A 22 -31.02 -8.57 -5.01
N VAL A 23 -29.76 -8.86 -5.34
CA VAL A 23 -29.35 -9.18 -6.73
C VAL A 23 -30.12 -10.36 -7.33
N HIS A 24 -30.67 -11.24 -6.47
CA HIS A 24 -31.48 -12.38 -6.87
C HIS A 24 -32.97 -12.05 -7.06
N ASP A 25 -33.43 -10.88 -6.63
CA ASP A 25 -34.81 -10.45 -6.72
C ASP A 25 -35.28 -10.40 -8.18
N ARG A 26 -36.54 -10.78 -8.39
CA ARG A 26 -37.19 -10.74 -9.70
C ARG A 26 -38.14 -9.56 -9.85
N GLU A 27 -38.61 -9.03 -8.72
CA GLU A 27 -39.52 -7.91 -8.64
C GLU A 27 -38.74 -6.62 -8.39
N TRP A 28 -38.74 -5.75 -9.40
CA TRP A 28 -38.07 -4.45 -9.36
C TRP A 28 -39.04 -3.37 -9.79
N GLN A 29 -38.86 -2.16 -9.26
CA GLN A 29 -39.48 -0.99 -9.86
C GLN A 29 -38.84 -0.77 -11.24
N ARG A 30 -39.64 -0.92 -12.31
CA ARG A 30 -39.17 -0.77 -13.69
C ARG A 30 -39.61 0.60 -14.24
N PRO A 31 -38.77 1.64 -14.16
CA PRO A 31 -39.12 2.95 -14.68
C PRO A 31 -39.36 2.88 -16.20
N THR A 32 -40.34 3.65 -16.69
CA THR A 32 -40.69 3.76 -18.11
C THR A 32 -40.78 5.23 -18.53
N GLY A 33 -40.67 5.48 -19.84
CA GLY A 33 -40.77 6.82 -20.42
C GLY A 33 -39.77 7.78 -19.78
N ALA A 34 -40.27 8.91 -19.29
CA ALA A 34 -39.45 9.97 -18.71
C ALA A 34 -38.73 9.59 -17.39
N ARG A 35 -39.09 8.47 -16.74
CA ARG A 35 -38.46 8.01 -15.49
C ARG A 35 -37.15 7.22 -15.71
N ILE A 36 -36.81 6.89 -16.95
CA ILE A 36 -35.59 6.15 -17.27
C ILE A 36 -34.38 7.08 -17.07
N GLY A 37 -33.34 6.59 -16.39
CA GLY A 37 -32.08 7.31 -16.19
C GLY A 37 -31.38 7.64 -17.52
N ARG A 38 -30.54 8.67 -17.51
CA ARG A 38 -29.79 9.12 -18.70
C ARG A 38 -28.29 8.96 -18.45
N VAL A 39 -27.56 8.52 -19.46
CA VAL A 39 -26.09 8.43 -19.46
C VAL A 39 -25.51 9.63 -20.20
N ARG A 40 -24.40 10.17 -19.71
CA ARG A 40 -23.63 11.25 -20.33
C ARG A 40 -22.15 10.99 -20.08
N ASP A 41 -21.32 11.32 -21.07
CA ASP A 41 -19.88 11.29 -20.90
C ASP A 41 -19.40 12.51 -20.11
N VAL A 42 -18.28 12.35 -19.37
CA VAL A 42 -17.65 13.40 -18.56
C VAL A 42 -16.16 13.48 -18.94
N PRO A 43 -15.84 14.00 -20.15
CA PRO A 43 -14.47 13.98 -20.68
C PRO A 43 -13.47 14.78 -19.83
N GLU A 44 -13.93 15.75 -19.06
CA GLU A 44 -13.11 16.60 -18.18
C GLU A 44 -12.72 15.95 -16.85
N ALA A 45 -13.25 14.76 -16.53
CA ALA A 45 -13.05 14.13 -15.22
C ALA A 45 -11.57 13.89 -14.89
N ALA A 46 -10.79 13.40 -15.86
CA ALA A 46 -9.35 13.20 -15.69
C ALA A 46 -8.62 14.52 -15.43
N GLY A 47 -8.95 15.59 -16.17
CA GLY A 47 -8.37 16.91 -15.98
C GLY A 47 -8.64 17.48 -14.59
N ARG A 48 -9.89 17.39 -14.12
CA ARG A 48 -10.28 17.80 -12.76
C ARG A 48 -9.53 17.04 -11.67
N TYR A 49 -9.32 15.73 -11.87
CA TYR A 49 -8.55 14.93 -10.93
C TYR A 49 -7.08 15.33 -10.91
N VAL A 50 -6.46 15.59 -12.07
CA VAL A 50 -5.10 16.13 -12.12
C VAL A 50 -5.01 17.49 -11.41
N ASP A 51 -5.99 18.38 -11.60
CA ASP A 51 -6.02 19.67 -10.91
C ASP A 51 -6.09 19.50 -9.39
N HIS A 52 -6.91 18.57 -8.90
CA HIS A 52 -6.98 18.19 -7.49
C HIS A 52 -5.62 17.70 -6.95
N LEU A 53 -4.95 16.80 -7.68
CA LEU A 53 -3.63 16.30 -7.28
C LEU A 53 -2.58 17.41 -7.16
N LEU A 54 -2.60 18.37 -8.08
CA LEU A 54 -1.68 19.52 -8.05
C LEU A 54 -1.98 20.47 -6.87
N LEU A 55 -3.24 20.63 -6.50
CA LEU A 55 -3.64 21.40 -5.31
C LEU A 55 -3.21 20.69 -4.02
N ALA A 56 -3.34 19.36 -3.97
CA ALA A 56 -2.94 18.54 -2.82
C ALA A 56 -1.40 18.47 -2.63
N THR A 57 -0.64 18.77 -3.69
CA THR A 57 0.83 18.78 -3.66
C THR A 57 1.37 20.06 -4.32
N PRO A 58 1.32 21.22 -3.64
CA PRO A 58 1.59 22.53 -4.23
C PRO A 58 3.09 22.81 -4.49
N HIS A 59 3.94 21.79 -4.49
CA HIS A 59 5.37 21.93 -4.71
C HIS A 59 5.74 21.62 -6.16
N SER A 60 6.52 22.53 -6.78
CA SER A 60 7.11 22.24 -8.08
C SER A 60 8.08 21.06 -7.98
N LEU A 61 8.03 20.20 -8.99
CA LEU A 61 8.93 19.07 -9.20
C LEU A 61 10.00 19.39 -10.25
N ASP A 62 10.26 20.67 -10.51
CA ASP A 62 11.30 21.12 -11.44
C ASP A 62 12.64 20.47 -11.10
N GLY A 63 13.31 19.95 -12.14
CA GLY A 63 14.59 19.26 -12.00
C GLY A 63 14.48 17.79 -11.58
N VAL A 64 13.30 17.29 -11.19
CA VAL A 64 13.09 15.87 -10.92
C VAL A 64 12.89 15.13 -12.24
N ARG A 65 13.81 14.22 -12.56
CA ARG A 65 13.60 13.22 -13.61
C ARG A 65 13.00 11.96 -13.00
N VAL A 66 11.78 11.63 -13.43
CA VAL A 66 11.04 10.44 -12.96
C VAL A 66 10.79 9.48 -14.12
N VAL A 67 11.02 8.19 -13.86
CA VAL A 67 10.49 7.11 -14.70
C VAL A 67 9.20 6.60 -14.06
N VAL A 68 8.10 6.55 -14.78
CA VAL A 68 6.83 6.01 -14.28
C VAL A 68 6.41 4.79 -15.08
N ASP A 69 6.22 3.67 -14.39
CA ASP A 69 5.55 2.48 -14.92
C ASP A 69 4.05 2.57 -14.61
N CYS A 70 3.25 2.64 -15.67
CA CYS A 70 1.81 2.80 -15.58
C CYS A 70 1.04 1.47 -15.67
N ALA A 71 1.74 0.33 -15.70
CA ALA A 71 1.21 -1.04 -15.73
C ALA A 71 0.21 -1.32 -16.86
N HIS A 72 0.24 -0.54 -17.94
CA HIS A 72 -0.79 -0.49 -18.98
C HIS A 72 -2.22 -0.34 -18.40
N GLY A 73 -2.32 0.34 -17.25
CA GLY A 73 -3.54 0.51 -16.48
C GLY A 73 -4.11 1.92 -16.54
N ALA A 74 -4.95 2.24 -15.55
CA ALA A 74 -5.63 3.52 -15.39
C ALA A 74 -4.67 4.72 -15.29
N ALA A 75 -3.45 4.50 -14.78
CA ALA A 75 -2.42 5.54 -14.67
C ALA A 75 -1.84 5.98 -16.02
N SER A 76 -2.00 5.19 -17.10
CA SER A 76 -1.29 5.37 -18.39
C SER A 76 -1.40 6.78 -18.98
N ALA A 77 -2.57 7.41 -18.87
CA ALA A 77 -2.78 8.78 -19.33
C ALA A 77 -2.52 9.81 -18.22
N VAL A 78 -3.00 9.53 -17.01
CA VAL A 78 -3.12 10.52 -15.93
C VAL A 78 -1.80 10.75 -15.20
N ALA A 79 -1.04 9.70 -14.87
CA ALA A 79 0.19 9.84 -14.09
C ALA A 79 1.27 10.64 -14.85
N PRO A 80 1.58 10.35 -16.14
CA PRO A 80 2.54 11.16 -16.88
C PRO A 80 2.09 12.61 -17.06
N GLN A 81 0.79 12.87 -17.20
CA GLN A 81 0.26 14.23 -17.29
C GLN A 81 0.40 14.97 -15.98
N ALA A 82 0.01 14.36 -14.86
CA ALA A 82 0.08 14.96 -13.53
C ALA A 82 1.53 15.33 -13.17
N TYR A 83 2.47 14.41 -13.36
CA TYR A 83 3.88 14.63 -13.00
C TYR A 83 4.53 15.71 -13.87
N ARG A 84 4.24 15.75 -15.18
CA ARG A 84 4.73 16.84 -16.06
C ARG A 84 4.14 18.19 -15.66
N ARG A 85 2.84 18.25 -15.36
CA ARG A 85 2.19 19.49 -14.92
C ARG A 85 2.68 19.98 -13.57
N ALA A 86 3.17 19.07 -12.72
CA ALA A 86 3.84 19.39 -11.48
C ALA A 86 5.29 19.88 -11.68
N GLY A 87 5.87 19.80 -12.89
CA GLY A 87 7.22 20.28 -13.22
C GLY A 87 8.26 19.18 -13.49
N ALA A 88 7.92 17.90 -13.30
CA ALA A 88 8.87 16.81 -13.46
C ALA A 88 9.17 16.50 -14.95
N HIS A 89 10.40 16.05 -15.23
CA HIS A 89 10.75 15.43 -16.50
C HIS A 89 10.37 13.95 -16.48
N VAL A 90 9.34 13.57 -17.23
CA VAL A 90 8.74 12.23 -17.15
C VAL A 90 9.13 11.34 -18.32
N VAL A 91 9.67 10.16 -18.01
CA VAL A 91 9.78 9.01 -18.92
C VAL A 91 8.69 8.01 -18.53
N ALA A 92 7.74 7.74 -19.44
CA ALA A 92 6.64 6.81 -19.17
C ALA A 92 6.94 5.43 -19.77
N LEU A 93 6.83 4.39 -18.95
CA LEU A 93 6.82 3.00 -19.34
C LEU A 93 5.40 2.45 -19.24
N HIS A 94 5.13 1.40 -20.03
CA HIS A 94 3.87 0.66 -19.96
C HIS A 94 2.63 1.58 -19.95
N ALA A 95 2.63 2.61 -20.81
CA ALA A 95 1.59 3.64 -20.85
C ALA A 95 0.74 3.57 -22.13
N GLN A 96 0.72 2.42 -22.80
CA GLN A 96 -0.01 2.18 -24.05
C GLN A 96 -0.93 0.95 -23.88
N PRO A 97 -2.04 1.08 -23.15
CA PRO A 97 -2.97 -0.03 -22.95
C PRO A 97 -3.61 -0.45 -24.29
N ASP A 98 -3.67 -1.76 -24.54
CA ASP A 98 -4.36 -2.34 -25.70
C ASP A 98 -5.64 -3.11 -25.32
N GLY A 99 -5.93 -3.17 -24.01
CA GLY A 99 -7.05 -3.90 -23.44
C GLY A 99 -6.72 -5.34 -23.00
N LEU A 100 -5.52 -5.83 -23.29
CA LEU A 100 -5.05 -7.18 -22.97
C LEU A 100 -3.76 -7.19 -22.13
N ASN A 101 -2.95 -6.13 -22.20
CA ASN A 101 -1.60 -6.07 -21.63
C ASN A 101 -1.50 -5.46 -20.21
N ILE A 102 -2.61 -5.26 -19.50
CA ILE A 102 -2.61 -4.70 -18.14
C ILE A 102 -1.85 -5.61 -17.17
N ASN A 103 -0.94 -5.05 -16.38
CA ASN A 103 -0.07 -5.74 -15.40
C ASN A 103 0.75 -6.91 -15.97
N ASP A 104 0.88 -7.04 -17.29
CA ASP A 104 1.65 -8.13 -17.90
C ASP A 104 3.15 -7.85 -17.77
N GLY A 105 3.80 -8.47 -16.78
CA GLY A 105 5.22 -8.30 -16.52
C GLY A 105 5.64 -6.89 -16.09
N CYS A 106 4.69 -6.02 -15.72
CA CYS A 106 4.92 -4.61 -15.40
C CYS A 106 4.16 -4.15 -14.15
N GLY A 107 4.40 -2.89 -13.74
CA GLY A 107 3.72 -2.25 -12.62
C GLY A 107 4.27 -2.64 -11.24
N SER A 108 3.53 -2.30 -10.18
CA SER A 108 4.00 -2.46 -8.80
C SER A 108 4.26 -3.92 -8.38
N ALA A 109 3.72 -4.90 -9.10
CA ALA A 109 4.02 -6.32 -8.88
C ALA A 109 5.32 -6.79 -9.58
N HIS A 110 5.79 -6.08 -10.62
CA HIS A 110 6.92 -6.45 -11.46
C HIS A 110 7.80 -5.23 -11.76
N LEU A 111 8.85 -5.03 -10.97
CA LEU A 111 9.65 -3.80 -10.97
C LEU A 111 10.89 -3.84 -11.87
N ASP A 112 11.18 -4.97 -12.54
CA ASP A 112 12.46 -5.18 -13.21
C ASP A 112 12.71 -4.15 -14.32
N ASP A 113 11.73 -3.90 -15.18
CA ASP A 113 11.82 -2.90 -16.25
C ASP A 113 11.98 -1.48 -15.71
N LEU A 114 11.23 -1.14 -14.66
CA LEU A 114 11.34 0.16 -14.01
C LEU A 114 12.75 0.38 -13.45
N ARG A 115 13.30 -0.63 -12.76
CA ARG A 115 14.65 -0.55 -12.17
C ARG A 115 15.71 -0.36 -13.25
N ALA A 116 15.64 -1.15 -14.33
CA ALA A 116 16.56 -1.01 -15.46
C ALA A 116 16.47 0.38 -16.09
N ALA A 117 15.25 0.88 -16.31
CA ALA A 117 15.01 2.18 -16.92
C ALA A 117 15.47 3.35 -16.04
N VAL A 118 15.27 3.30 -14.72
CA VAL A 118 15.75 4.34 -13.80
C VAL A 118 17.26 4.53 -13.92
N VAL A 119 18.01 3.42 -13.85
CA VAL A 119 19.47 3.43 -13.98
C VAL A 119 19.89 3.90 -15.37
N ALA A 120 19.28 3.37 -16.43
CA ALA A 120 19.61 3.72 -17.81
C ALA A 120 19.33 5.20 -18.15
N GLN A 121 18.27 5.78 -17.57
CA GLN A 121 17.87 7.17 -17.80
C GLN A 121 18.54 8.18 -16.86
N GLY A 122 19.31 7.69 -15.88
CA GLY A 122 19.86 8.53 -14.80
C GLY A 122 18.75 9.27 -14.04
N ALA A 123 17.61 8.61 -13.83
CA ALA A 123 16.47 9.22 -13.16
C ALA A 123 16.69 9.28 -11.64
N ALA A 124 16.14 10.31 -11.00
CA ALA A 124 16.23 10.46 -9.56
C ALA A 124 15.34 9.46 -8.80
N ILE A 125 14.27 9.02 -9.46
CA ILE A 125 13.25 8.13 -8.91
C ILE A 125 12.52 7.38 -10.03
N GLY A 126 12.18 6.13 -9.76
CA GLY A 126 11.17 5.37 -10.47
C GLY A 126 9.89 5.25 -9.64
N ILE A 127 8.72 5.31 -10.29
CA ILE A 127 7.42 5.08 -9.67
C ILE A 127 6.72 3.95 -10.42
N ALA A 128 6.17 2.98 -9.69
CA ALA A 128 5.34 1.91 -10.25
C ALA A 128 3.92 1.99 -9.68
N HIS A 129 2.93 2.06 -10.56
CA HIS A 129 1.52 1.89 -10.22
C HIS A 129 1.06 0.46 -10.52
N ASP A 130 -0.05 0.04 -9.93
CA ASP A 130 -0.82 -1.11 -10.39
C ASP A 130 -1.90 -0.71 -11.39
N GLY A 131 -2.60 -1.71 -11.92
CA GLY A 131 -3.56 -1.55 -13.01
C GLY A 131 -4.68 -0.52 -12.77
N ASP A 132 -5.15 -0.33 -11.55
CA ASP A 132 -6.13 0.71 -11.20
C ASP A 132 -5.52 1.88 -10.39
N ALA A 133 -4.21 1.86 -10.17
CA ALA A 133 -3.40 2.93 -9.59
C ALA A 133 -3.75 3.31 -8.14
N ASP A 134 -4.29 2.37 -7.35
CA ASP A 134 -4.47 2.56 -5.91
C ASP A 134 -3.18 2.29 -5.11
N ARG A 135 -2.14 1.76 -5.76
CA ARG A 135 -0.81 1.53 -5.18
C ARG A 135 0.29 2.36 -5.83
N CYS A 136 1.30 2.65 -5.02
CA CYS A 136 2.56 3.25 -5.43
C CYS A 136 3.73 2.55 -4.74
N LEU A 137 4.63 1.97 -5.54
CA LEU A 137 5.97 1.60 -5.10
C LEU A 137 6.99 2.49 -5.81
N ALA A 138 8.17 2.61 -5.22
CA ALA A 138 9.23 3.44 -5.78
C ALA A 138 10.54 2.67 -5.97
N VAL A 139 11.40 3.23 -6.80
CA VAL A 139 12.76 2.76 -7.05
C VAL A 139 13.69 3.97 -6.93
N ASP A 140 14.77 3.86 -6.18
CA ASP A 140 15.75 4.95 -6.07
C ASP A 140 16.68 5.02 -7.30
N ALA A 141 17.51 6.06 -7.36
CA ALA A 141 18.45 6.27 -8.47
C ALA A 141 19.46 5.13 -8.68
N THR A 142 19.65 4.24 -7.70
CA THR A 142 20.53 3.06 -7.81
C THR A 142 19.82 1.83 -8.35
N GLY A 143 18.49 1.89 -8.50
CA GLY A 143 17.65 0.75 -8.85
C GLY A 143 17.23 -0.09 -7.64
N ALA A 144 17.40 0.39 -6.41
CA ALA A 144 16.91 -0.30 -5.22
C ALA A 144 15.42 0.00 -5.00
N VAL A 145 14.67 -1.02 -4.58
CA VAL A 145 13.22 -0.91 -4.34
C VAL A 145 12.97 -0.20 -3.02
N VAL A 146 12.01 0.71 -3.05
CA VAL A 146 11.46 1.43 -1.88
C VAL A 146 9.99 1.01 -1.76
N ASP A 147 9.70 0.20 -0.75
CA ASP A 147 8.37 -0.38 -0.55
C ASP A 147 7.37 0.58 0.13
N GLY A 148 6.13 0.15 0.32
CA GLY A 148 5.09 0.95 0.95
C GLY A 148 5.43 1.37 2.39
N ASP A 149 6.15 0.54 3.15
CA ASP A 149 6.55 0.90 4.52
C ASP A 149 7.58 2.03 4.51
N GLN A 150 8.55 1.97 3.60
CA GLN A 150 9.54 3.03 3.43
C GLN A 150 8.89 4.33 2.94
N ILE A 151 7.95 4.25 1.99
CA ILE A 151 7.19 5.41 1.52
C ILE A 151 6.39 6.03 2.68
N MET A 152 5.67 5.22 3.45
CA MET A 152 4.92 5.69 4.62
C MET A 152 5.83 6.32 5.67
N ALA A 153 7.01 5.77 5.93
CA ALA A 153 7.99 6.36 6.85
C ALA A 153 8.43 7.75 6.38
N ILE A 154 8.77 7.90 5.10
CA ILE A 154 9.19 9.19 4.52
C ILE A 154 8.06 10.23 4.66
N LEU A 155 6.82 9.84 4.32
CA LEU A 155 5.67 10.73 4.40
C LEU A 155 5.30 11.08 5.84
N ALA A 156 5.34 10.12 6.77
CA ALA A 156 5.07 10.35 8.18
C ALA A 156 6.05 11.38 8.77
N LEU A 157 7.34 11.23 8.49
CA LEU A 157 8.35 12.19 8.95
C LEU A 157 8.17 13.56 8.28
N ALA A 158 7.88 13.60 6.98
CA ALA A 158 7.60 14.85 6.28
C ALA A 158 6.40 15.60 6.89
N MET A 159 5.29 14.88 7.13
CA MET A 159 4.07 15.45 7.72
C MET A 159 4.27 15.81 9.19
N ARG A 160 5.11 15.08 9.93
CA ARG A 160 5.50 15.47 11.29
C ARG A 160 6.28 16.78 11.28
N ASP A 161 7.26 16.92 10.38
CA ASP A 161 8.08 18.12 10.25
C ASP A 161 7.24 19.36 9.90
N SER A 162 6.16 19.19 9.12
CA SER A 162 5.22 20.27 8.78
C SER A 162 4.01 20.40 9.70
N ALA A 163 3.94 19.61 10.79
CA ALA A 163 2.81 19.54 11.72
C ALA A 163 1.46 19.14 11.08
N GLU A 164 1.49 18.42 9.97
CA GLU A 164 0.34 17.81 9.29
C GLU A 164 0.02 16.39 9.79
N LEU A 165 0.96 15.73 10.49
CA LEU A 165 0.74 14.38 11.02
C LEU A 165 -0.09 14.42 12.31
N VAL A 166 -1.39 14.17 12.19
CA VAL A 166 -2.35 14.23 13.30
C VAL A 166 -1.94 13.27 14.40
N GLU A 167 -1.86 13.79 15.64
CA GLU A 167 -1.43 13.07 16.83
C GLU A 167 -0.07 12.35 16.69
N ASN A 168 0.79 12.80 15.77
CA ASN A 168 2.02 12.12 15.39
C ASN A 168 1.81 10.61 15.16
N THR A 169 0.68 10.22 14.55
CA THR A 169 0.28 8.81 14.40
C THR A 169 0.23 8.39 12.95
N LEU A 170 0.91 7.27 12.64
CA LEU A 170 0.83 6.54 11.38
C LEU A 170 -0.02 5.28 11.56
N VAL A 171 -1.03 5.09 10.72
CA VAL A 171 -1.86 3.86 10.74
C VAL A 171 -1.29 2.84 9.75
N THR A 172 -1.02 1.62 10.20
CA THR A 172 -0.55 0.54 9.32
C THR A 172 -1.24 -0.78 9.65
N THR A 173 -1.03 -1.81 8.84
CA THR A 173 -1.45 -3.17 9.19
C THR A 173 -0.37 -3.93 9.95
N VAL A 174 -0.75 -5.04 10.58
CA VAL A 174 0.19 -5.99 11.22
C VAL A 174 1.28 -6.52 10.28
N MET A 175 1.16 -6.34 8.95
CA MET A 175 2.15 -6.81 7.98
C MET A 175 3.33 -5.85 7.81
N SER A 176 3.18 -4.57 8.15
CA SER A 176 4.25 -3.58 8.01
C SER A 176 5.45 -3.96 8.86
N ASN A 177 6.63 -4.02 8.26
CA ASN A 177 7.87 -4.55 8.83
C ASN A 177 8.21 -3.92 10.19
N LEU A 178 8.79 -4.69 11.12
CA LEU A 178 9.23 -4.20 12.43
C LEU A 178 10.18 -2.99 12.31
N GLY A 179 10.96 -2.90 11.23
CA GLY A 179 11.84 -1.78 10.95
C GLY A 179 11.08 -0.45 10.90
N LEU A 180 9.84 -0.45 10.41
CA LEU A 180 8.97 0.72 10.43
C LEU A 180 8.63 1.13 11.86
N HIS A 181 8.20 0.18 12.69
CA HIS A 181 7.85 0.45 14.08
C HIS A 181 9.05 0.99 14.88
N LEU A 182 10.24 0.44 14.66
CA LEU A 182 11.47 0.89 15.30
C LEU A 182 11.83 2.32 14.87
N ALA A 183 11.81 2.60 13.56
CA ALA A 183 12.12 3.92 13.01
C ALA A 183 11.12 4.98 13.49
N MET A 184 9.82 4.69 13.43
CA MET A 184 8.78 5.62 13.89
C MET A 184 8.93 5.92 15.38
N ARG A 185 9.21 4.91 16.21
CA ARG A 185 9.46 5.10 17.64
C ARG A 185 10.67 6.00 17.92
N GLU A 186 11.77 5.84 17.18
CA GLU A 186 12.96 6.70 17.29
C GLU A 186 12.62 8.17 16.98
N HIS A 187 11.72 8.40 16.02
CA HIS A 187 11.26 9.73 15.64
C HIS A 187 10.05 10.24 16.42
N GLY A 188 9.59 9.53 17.46
CA GLY A 188 8.43 9.93 18.26
C GLY A 188 7.11 9.93 17.47
N VAL A 189 7.00 9.08 16.46
CA VAL A 189 5.78 8.77 15.71
C VAL A 189 5.16 7.50 16.28
N LEU A 190 3.89 7.57 16.67
CA LEU A 190 3.11 6.42 17.10
C LEU A 190 2.68 5.60 15.88
N VAL A 191 2.79 4.28 15.95
CA VAL A 191 2.27 3.38 14.92
C VAL A 191 1.03 2.68 15.44
N LYS A 192 -0.12 2.96 14.84
CA LYS A 192 -1.38 2.29 15.12
C LYS A 192 -1.57 1.13 14.16
N THR A 193 -1.53 -0.08 14.69
CA THR A 193 -1.64 -1.31 13.90
C THR A 193 -3.09 -1.80 13.78
N THR A 194 -3.50 -2.18 12.58
CA THR A 194 -4.81 -2.78 12.27
C THR A 194 -4.65 -4.21 11.73
N ALA A 195 -5.77 -4.92 11.61
CA ALA A 195 -5.81 -6.14 10.79
C ALA A 195 -5.46 -5.84 9.33
N VAL A 196 -5.12 -6.89 8.57
CA VAL A 196 -4.69 -6.77 7.16
C VAL A 196 -5.87 -6.45 6.26
N GLY A 197 -5.70 -5.48 5.37
CA GLY A 197 -6.72 -5.01 4.44
C GLY A 197 -6.93 -3.51 4.56
N ASP A 198 -6.93 -2.84 3.39
CA ASP A 198 -7.18 -1.40 3.21
C ASP A 198 -8.36 -0.86 4.02
N ARG A 199 -9.42 -1.66 4.16
CA ARG A 199 -10.62 -1.31 4.92
C ARG A 199 -10.33 -1.03 6.39
N TYR A 200 -9.56 -1.89 7.06
CA TYR A 200 -9.28 -1.70 8.49
C TYR A 200 -8.40 -0.47 8.72
N VAL A 201 -7.51 -0.18 7.76
CA VAL A 201 -6.72 1.06 7.76
C VAL A 201 -7.65 2.28 7.63
N LEU A 202 -8.57 2.28 6.65
CA LEU A 202 -9.56 3.36 6.47
C LEU A 202 -10.47 3.56 7.67
N GLU A 203 -10.95 2.48 8.29
CA GLU A 203 -11.76 2.52 9.52
C GLU A 203 -10.98 3.15 10.67
N ALA A 204 -9.71 2.76 10.86
CA ALA A 204 -8.86 3.33 11.90
C ALA A 204 -8.50 4.80 11.65
N LEU A 205 -8.22 5.18 10.40
CA LEU A 205 -8.01 6.56 9.98
C LEU A 205 -9.24 7.41 10.29
N THR A 206 -10.43 6.93 9.92
CA THR A 206 -11.70 7.65 10.13
C THR A 206 -12.03 7.77 11.62
N ALA A 207 -11.95 6.66 12.37
CA ALA A 207 -12.33 6.63 13.79
C ALA A 207 -11.39 7.47 14.67
N GLY A 208 -10.11 7.58 14.30
CA GLY A 208 -9.13 8.40 15.01
C GLY A 208 -8.89 9.79 14.42
N GLY A 209 -9.49 10.11 13.27
CA GLY A 209 -9.20 11.36 12.56
C GLY A 209 -7.73 11.50 12.12
N PHE A 210 -7.02 10.38 11.87
CA PHE A 210 -5.61 10.41 11.52
C PHE A 210 -5.40 10.83 10.06
N SER A 211 -4.24 11.44 9.76
CA SER A 211 -3.95 12.02 8.44
C SER A 211 -3.10 11.15 7.52
N LEU A 212 -2.60 10.00 8.00
CA LEU A 212 -1.78 9.09 7.18
C LEU A 212 -1.95 7.64 7.61
N GLY A 213 -2.13 6.77 6.62
CA GLY A 213 -2.02 5.33 6.82
C GLY A 213 -1.87 4.54 5.53
N GLY A 214 -1.58 3.25 5.64
CA GLY A 214 -1.46 2.41 4.47
C GLY A 214 -0.93 1.01 4.74
N GLU A 215 -0.52 0.37 3.65
CA GLU A 215 -0.01 -0.99 3.63
C GLU A 215 1.35 -1.07 2.94
N GLN A 216 2.17 -2.07 3.31
CA GLN A 216 3.47 -2.35 2.70
C GLN A 216 3.39 -2.54 1.17
N SER A 217 2.22 -2.93 0.65
CA SER A 217 1.94 -3.09 -0.79
C SER A 217 2.02 -1.78 -1.58
N GLY A 218 2.11 -0.63 -0.91
CA GLY A 218 2.08 0.69 -1.54
C GLY A 218 0.69 1.31 -1.61
N HIS A 219 -0.33 0.69 -1.04
CA HIS A 219 -1.65 1.30 -0.85
C HIS A 219 -1.58 2.30 0.31
N VAL A 220 -1.45 3.58 -0.01
CA VAL A 220 -1.27 4.67 0.98
C VAL A 220 -2.42 5.66 0.86
N VAL A 221 -2.97 6.04 2.01
CA VAL A 221 -4.13 6.92 2.15
C VAL A 221 -3.74 8.20 2.88
N LEU A 222 -4.13 9.33 2.31
CA LEU A 222 -3.99 10.68 2.86
C LEU A 222 -5.40 11.30 2.98
N PRO A 223 -6.13 11.09 4.10
CA PRO A 223 -7.55 11.41 4.23
C PRO A 223 -7.94 12.87 3.96
N GLU A 224 -7.01 13.82 4.13
CA GLU A 224 -7.24 15.23 3.79
C GLU A 224 -7.53 15.42 2.30
N TYR A 225 -6.95 14.58 1.43
CA TYR A 225 -7.00 14.74 -0.02
C TYR A 225 -7.70 13.60 -0.74
N ALA A 226 -7.72 12.39 -0.19
CA ALA A 226 -8.32 11.21 -0.81
C ALA A 226 -8.98 10.30 0.23
N THR A 227 -10.13 9.74 -0.13
CA THR A 227 -10.93 8.84 0.72
C THR A 227 -10.58 7.36 0.56
N THR A 228 -9.58 7.06 -0.27
CA THR A 228 -9.06 5.72 -0.55
C THR A 228 -7.56 5.82 -0.90
N GLY A 229 -6.89 4.68 -1.09
CA GLY A 229 -5.50 4.69 -1.53
C GLY A 229 -5.36 5.30 -2.90
N ASP A 230 -4.37 6.18 -3.05
CA ASP A 230 -4.11 6.90 -4.29
C ASP A 230 -2.62 6.88 -4.59
N GLY A 231 -2.24 6.08 -5.59
CA GLY A 231 -0.84 5.92 -5.97
C GLY A 231 -0.24 7.20 -6.54
N LEU A 232 -0.99 7.98 -7.31
CA LEU A 232 -0.50 9.20 -7.96
C LEU A 232 -0.27 10.31 -6.93
N LEU A 233 -1.21 10.48 -6.00
CA LEU A 233 -1.07 11.40 -4.86
C LEU A 233 0.15 11.02 -4.01
N THR A 234 0.30 9.74 -3.70
CA THR A 234 1.43 9.21 -2.93
C THR A 234 2.76 9.53 -3.62
N ALA A 235 2.86 9.28 -4.92
CA ALA A 235 4.05 9.56 -5.71
C ALA A 235 4.38 11.06 -5.76
N LEU A 236 3.38 11.92 -5.96
CA LEU A 236 3.55 13.37 -5.94
C LEU A 236 4.09 13.85 -4.59
N ARG A 237 3.49 13.42 -3.49
CA ARG A 237 3.93 13.79 -2.12
C ARG A 237 5.34 13.28 -1.83
N LEU A 238 5.68 12.08 -2.30
CA LEU A 238 7.02 11.51 -2.18
C LEU A 238 8.06 12.35 -2.95
N MET A 239 7.80 12.67 -4.21
CA MET A 239 8.69 13.53 -5.01
C MET A 239 8.79 14.94 -4.44
N ALA A 240 7.68 15.52 -3.96
CA ALA A 240 7.69 16.80 -3.27
C ALA A 240 8.56 16.78 -2.01
N ARG A 241 8.58 15.67 -1.27
CA ARG A 241 9.49 15.51 -0.13
C ARG A 241 10.96 15.44 -0.56
N MET A 242 11.28 14.78 -1.67
CA MET A 242 12.65 14.81 -2.22
C MET A 242 13.08 16.25 -2.54
N VAL A 243 12.22 17.03 -3.21
CA VAL A 243 12.51 18.43 -3.58
C VAL A 243 12.66 19.31 -2.35
N THR A 244 11.69 19.28 -1.43
CA THR A 244 11.69 20.18 -0.25
C THR A 244 12.82 19.88 0.73
N SER A 245 13.25 18.62 0.84
CA SER A 245 14.39 18.24 1.69
C SER A 245 15.74 18.39 1.01
N GLY A 246 15.79 18.46 -0.33
CA GLY A 246 17.02 18.41 -1.11
C GLY A 246 17.77 17.07 -1.04
N ARG A 247 17.14 16.03 -0.47
CA ARG A 247 17.72 14.69 -0.29
C ARG A 247 17.26 13.75 -1.39
N ASN A 248 18.13 12.81 -1.77
CA ASN A 248 17.75 11.75 -2.70
C ASN A 248 16.84 10.71 -2.00
N LEU A 249 16.17 9.86 -2.79
CA LEU A 249 15.22 8.90 -2.26
C LEU A 249 15.88 7.86 -1.34
N ALA A 250 17.10 7.42 -1.64
CA ALA A 250 17.82 6.43 -0.84
C ALA A 250 18.09 6.96 0.58
N ASP A 251 18.53 8.20 0.70
CA ASP A 251 18.77 8.87 1.98
C ASP A 251 17.47 9.00 2.80
N LEU A 252 16.36 9.35 2.13
CA LEU A 252 15.05 9.47 2.76
C LEU A 252 14.52 8.10 3.22
N ALA A 253 14.65 7.07 2.37
CA ALA A 253 14.21 5.71 2.68
C ALA A 253 15.08 5.04 3.75
N GLY A 254 16.34 5.47 3.89
CA GLY A 254 17.30 4.95 4.86
C GLY A 254 16.98 5.21 6.33
N VAL A 255 15.95 6.03 6.63
CA VAL A 255 15.41 6.17 8.00
C VAL A 255 14.84 4.87 8.54
N LEU A 256 14.46 3.95 7.64
CA LEU A 256 13.93 2.64 7.96
C LEU A 256 14.94 1.58 7.53
N THR A 257 15.47 0.83 8.49
CA THR A 257 16.22 -0.40 8.20
C THR A 257 15.26 -1.58 8.19
N ARG A 258 15.01 -2.15 7.00
CA ARG A 258 14.13 -3.31 6.86
C ARG A 258 14.76 -4.52 7.52
N LEU A 259 14.01 -5.18 8.39
CA LEU A 259 14.43 -6.48 8.91
C LEU A 259 14.15 -7.56 7.87
N PRO A 260 15.07 -8.54 7.70
CA PRO A 260 14.76 -9.79 7.03
C PRO A 260 13.42 -10.36 7.51
N GLN A 261 12.52 -10.62 6.57
CA GLN A 261 11.16 -11.10 6.82
C GLN A 261 10.97 -12.41 6.05
N VAL A 262 10.63 -13.48 6.76
CA VAL A 262 10.33 -14.80 6.18
C VAL A 262 8.87 -15.12 6.41
N LEU A 263 8.18 -15.53 5.35
CA LEU A 263 6.77 -15.92 5.40
C LEU A 263 6.63 -17.36 4.89
N ILE A 264 6.19 -18.27 5.77
CA ILE A 264 5.91 -19.67 5.41
C ILE A 264 4.40 -19.91 5.44
N ASN A 265 3.85 -20.35 4.32
CA ASN A 265 2.46 -20.78 4.21
C ASN A 265 2.35 -22.27 4.59
N VAL A 266 1.61 -22.58 5.65
CA VAL A 266 1.38 -23.95 6.13
C VAL A 266 -0.07 -24.32 5.86
N VAL A 267 -0.28 -25.31 4.99
CA VAL A 267 -1.62 -25.87 4.74
C VAL A 267 -2.09 -26.61 5.99
N VAL A 268 -3.31 -26.35 6.45
CA VAL A 268 -3.86 -26.93 7.68
C VAL A 268 -5.28 -27.42 7.46
N THR A 269 -5.66 -28.53 8.09
CA THR A 269 -7.02 -29.09 8.03
C THR A 269 -8.03 -28.20 8.74
N GLU A 270 -7.71 -27.77 9.97
CA GLU A 270 -8.57 -26.88 10.76
C GLU A 270 -7.78 -25.70 11.35
N LYS A 271 -8.06 -24.49 10.85
CA LYS A 271 -7.44 -23.25 11.35
C LYS A 271 -7.74 -23.00 12.82
N ALA A 272 -8.96 -23.35 13.27
CA ALA A 272 -9.38 -23.19 14.66
C ALA A 272 -8.56 -24.09 15.59
N ALA A 273 -8.29 -25.33 15.19
CA ALA A 273 -7.48 -26.26 15.96
C ALA A 273 -6.06 -25.72 16.19
N VAL A 274 -5.43 -25.16 15.14
CA VAL A 274 -4.11 -24.51 15.22
C VAL A 274 -4.11 -23.35 16.22
N ALA A 275 -5.14 -22.49 16.18
CA ALA A 275 -5.23 -21.33 17.06
C ALA A 275 -5.34 -21.70 18.54
N THR A 276 -5.90 -22.86 18.87
CA THR A 276 -6.08 -23.34 20.25
C THR A 276 -5.06 -24.41 20.67
N ALA A 277 -4.15 -24.82 19.78
CA ALA A 277 -3.21 -25.90 20.06
C ALA A 277 -2.13 -25.47 21.07
N PRO A 278 -2.01 -26.14 22.24
CA PRO A 278 -1.01 -25.78 23.25
C PRO A 278 0.42 -25.79 22.72
N ALA A 279 0.76 -26.75 21.86
CA ALA A 279 2.08 -26.84 21.25
C ALA A 279 2.41 -25.63 20.36
N VAL A 280 1.41 -25.07 19.66
CA VAL A 280 1.60 -23.87 18.82
C VAL A 280 1.80 -22.64 19.70
N ALA A 281 1.03 -22.51 20.79
CA ALA A 281 1.18 -21.43 21.74
C ALA A 281 2.55 -21.44 22.42
N GLU A 282 3.05 -22.62 22.81
CA GLU A 282 4.40 -22.78 23.37
C GLU A 282 5.49 -22.41 22.35
N ALA A 283 5.38 -22.90 21.12
CA ALA A 283 6.33 -22.57 20.06
C ALA A 283 6.36 -21.08 19.70
N LEU A 284 5.21 -20.39 19.81
CA LEU A 284 5.12 -18.94 19.66
C LEU A 284 5.81 -18.22 20.81
N ALA A 285 5.53 -18.61 22.05
CA ALA A 285 6.16 -18.00 23.23
C ALA A 285 7.68 -18.16 23.23
N ASP A 286 8.20 -19.33 22.83
CA ASP A 286 9.63 -19.58 22.68
C ASP A 286 10.24 -18.68 21.60
N ALA A 287 9.57 -18.53 20.45
CA ALA A 287 10.02 -17.66 19.37
C ALA A 287 10.02 -16.17 19.78
N GLU A 288 8.98 -15.72 20.49
CA GLU A 288 8.91 -14.36 21.03
C GLU A 288 10.01 -14.10 22.06
N ALA A 289 10.29 -15.06 22.94
CA ALA A 289 11.36 -14.97 23.93
C ALA A 289 12.76 -14.95 23.28
N GLU A 290 12.96 -15.65 22.17
CA GLU A 290 14.20 -15.63 21.40
C GLU A 290 14.41 -14.28 20.69
N LEU A 291 13.34 -13.74 20.08
CA LEU A 291 13.40 -12.51 19.27
C LEU A 291 13.44 -11.22 20.11
N ARG A 292 12.78 -11.20 21.27
CA ARG A 292 12.67 -10.03 22.17
C ARG A 292 12.28 -8.76 21.42
N ASP A 293 13.05 -7.69 21.58
CA ASP A 293 12.88 -6.39 20.94
C ASP A 293 13.57 -6.28 19.58
N THR A 294 14.30 -7.32 19.16
CA THR A 294 15.10 -7.32 17.93
C THR A 294 14.40 -7.99 16.75
N GLY A 295 13.23 -8.58 16.98
CA GLY A 295 12.45 -9.28 15.96
C GLY A 295 11.01 -9.49 16.42
N ARG A 296 10.20 -10.10 15.55
CA ARG A 296 8.82 -10.48 15.89
C ARG A 296 8.36 -11.70 15.10
N ILE A 297 7.38 -12.40 15.66
CA ILE A 297 6.66 -13.48 14.97
C ILE A 297 5.18 -13.11 14.90
N LEU A 298 4.55 -13.46 13.79
CA LEU A 298 3.12 -13.30 13.58
C LEU A 298 2.56 -14.57 12.95
N LEU A 299 1.63 -15.20 13.66
CA LEU A 299 0.85 -16.30 13.14
C LEU A 299 -0.53 -15.80 12.74
N ARG A 300 -0.95 -16.03 11.50
CA ARG A 300 -2.29 -15.64 11.05
C ARG A 300 -2.94 -16.68 10.13
N PRO A 301 -4.22 -17.01 10.34
CA PRO A 301 -4.98 -17.78 9.35
C PRO A 301 -5.19 -16.96 8.06
N SER A 302 -5.19 -17.61 6.90
CA SER A 302 -5.68 -16.98 5.67
C SER A 302 -7.21 -16.91 5.69
N GLY A 303 -7.79 -15.79 5.26
CA GLY A 303 -9.25 -15.66 5.14
C GLY A 303 -9.84 -16.41 3.94
N THR A 304 -9.05 -16.56 2.88
CA THR A 304 -9.50 -17.11 1.58
C THR A 304 -9.00 -18.53 1.32
N GLU A 305 -7.86 -18.90 1.89
CA GLU A 305 -7.18 -20.17 1.63
C GLU A 305 -7.12 -21.04 2.88
N GLN A 306 -7.11 -22.36 2.73
CA GLN A 306 -7.08 -23.30 3.86
C GLN A 306 -5.65 -23.49 4.42
N LEU A 307 -5.06 -22.38 4.88
CA LEU A 307 -3.69 -22.32 5.39
C LEU A 307 -3.54 -21.32 6.54
N VAL A 308 -2.45 -21.47 7.29
CA VAL A 308 -1.94 -20.53 8.30
C VAL A 308 -0.59 -20.01 7.84
N ARG A 309 -0.38 -18.71 7.97
CA ARG A 309 0.86 -18.02 7.59
C ARG A 309 1.70 -17.79 8.85
N VAL A 310 2.94 -18.28 8.82
CA VAL A 310 3.96 -18.06 9.84
C VAL A 310 4.91 -16.99 9.30
N MET A 311 4.84 -15.79 9.84
CA MET A 311 5.72 -14.69 9.48
C MET A 311 6.72 -14.45 10.61
N VAL A 312 8.01 -14.38 10.29
CA VAL A 312 9.05 -14.02 11.26
C VAL A 312 9.93 -12.93 10.69
N GLU A 313 10.22 -11.94 11.52
CA GLU A 313 11.20 -10.90 11.25
C GLU A 313 12.29 -10.96 12.31
N ALA A 314 13.54 -10.92 11.88
CA ALA A 314 14.70 -11.01 12.77
C ALA A 314 15.88 -10.21 12.22
N PRO A 315 16.93 -9.92 13.01
CA PRO A 315 18.09 -9.16 12.55
C PRO A 315 18.88 -9.82 11.41
N THR A 316 18.72 -11.14 11.23
CA THR A 316 19.36 -11.89 10.14
C THR A 316 18.36 -12.82 9.47
N GLU A 317 18.54 -13.03 8.16
CA GLU A 317 17.72 -13.94 7.37
C GLU A 317 17.81 -15.39 7.87
N SER A 318 19.00 -15.82 8.32
CA SER A 318 19.21 -17.14 8.90
C SER A 318 18.37 -17.36 10.17
N ALA A 319 18.36 -16.37 11.07
CA ALA A 319 17.53 -16.43 12.28
C ALA A 319 16.03 -16.44 11.94
N ALA A 320 15.58 -15.55 11.06
CA ALA A 320 14.18 -15.50 10.64
C ALA A 320 13.73 -16.83 10.01
N THR A 321 14.55 -17.40 9.14
CA THR A 321 14.28 -18.68 8.46
C THR A 321 14.23 -19.84 9.45
N SER A 322 15.20 -19.92 10.36
CA SER A 322 15.29 -20.98 11.36
C SER A 322 14.05 -21.01 12.27
N ILE A 323 13.68 -19.85 12.81
CA ILE A 323 12.53 -19.70 13.71
C ILE A 323 11.22 -19.96 12.96
N ALA A 324 11.04 -19.38 11.77
CA ALA A 324 9.85 -19.60 10.95
C ALA A 324 9.66 -21.08 10.62
N ALA A 325 10.73 -21.77 10.19
CA ALA A 325 10.70 -23.19 9.87
C ALA A 325 10.39 -24.06 11.09
N ARG A 326 10.91 -23.71 12.27
CA ARG A 326 10.63 -24.42 13.53
C ARG A 326 9.16 -24.32 13.90
N VAL A 327 8.60 -23.10 13.91
CA VAL A 327 7.17 -22.88 14.23
C VAL A 327 6.26 -23.49 13.17
N ALA A 328 6.60 -23.37 11.89
CA ALA A 328 5.85 -23.97 10.79
C ALA A 328 5.73 -25.49 10.91
N LYS A 329 6.78 -26.19 11.37
CA LYS A 329 6.71 -27.64 11.64
C LYS A 329 5.72 -27.99 12.74
N VAL A 330 5.65 -27.18 13.80
CA VAL A 330 4.68 -27.38 14.89
C VAL A 330 3.26 -27.17 14.38
N VAL A 331 3.03 -26.10 13.61
CA VAL A 331 1.73 -25.81 12.99
C VAL A 331 1.29 -26.94 12.07
N ALA A 332 2.20 -27.48 11.24
CA ALA A 332 1.89 -28.57 10.32
C ALA A 332 1.59 -29.91 11.03
N ALA A 333 2.01 -30.07 12.28
CA ALA A 333 1.74 -31.27 13.07
C ALA A 333 0.34 -31.24 13.73
N VAL A 334 -0.31 -30.08 13.80
CA VAL A 334 -1.69 -29.95 14.28
C VAL A 334 -2.64 -30.41 13.18
N ARG A 335 -3.44 -31.44 13.48
CA ARG A 335 -4.47 -31.98 12.59
C ARG A 335 -5.84 -31.41 12.95
#